data_AF-A0A814E0X7-F1
#
_entry.id   AF-A0A814E0X7-F1
#
_cell.length_a   1.000
_cell.length_b   1.000
_cell.length_c   1.000
_cell.angle_alpha   90.00
_cell.angle_beta   90.00
_cell.angle_gamma   90.00
#
_symmetry.space_group_name_H-M   'P 1'
#
loop_
_entity.id
_entity.type
_entity.pdbx_description
1 polymer ?
#
loop_
_entity_poly.entity_id
_entity_poly.type
_entity_poly.pdbx_seq_one_letter_code
_entity_poly.pdbx_strand_id
1 'polypeptide(L)'
;MYLLTYLTSFLLFISLHINANIISDNEIYYPSLWQTVSSSLTEYPLVNDSSSQYRLIDSWFYPHRLDSWWVAANYYLSVIPFFAANDVGLITPQESFRIIQYANFCSNSIECLQQNIDDTIIDNRIIDSLYLGPMWLTYKTSIDDALSLVESKKILLPSNLERLFCYGWARLLNLIAMARKNTNLY
;
A
#
# COMPACT_ATOMS: atom_id res chain seq x y z
N MET A 1 33.56 16.79 25.36
CA MET A 1 33.12 15.52 24.73
C MET A 1 31.67 15.56 24.24
N TYR A 2 30.77 16.37 24.82
CA TYR A 2 29.37 16.47 24.37
C TYR A 2 29.14 17.37 23.13
N LEU A 3 30.05 18.31 22.83
CA LEU A 3 29.88 19.24 21.70
C LEU A 3 30.05 18.54 20.33
N LEU A 4 30.87 17.49 20.27
CA LEU A 4 31.14 16.76 19.03
C LEU A 4 29.95 15.90 18.59
N THR A 5 29.18 15.37 19.54
CA THR A 5 27.99 14.53 19.26
C THR A 5 26.81 15.34 18.75
N TYR A 6 26.64 16.59 19.20
CA TYR A 6 25.58 17.46 18.65
C TYR A 6 25.91 17.93 17.23
N LEU A 7 27.19 18.18 16.93
CA LEU A 7 27.62 18.60 15.59
C LEU A 7 27.44 17.49 14.55
N THR A 8 27.72 16.23 14.90
CA THR A 8 27.53 15.08 14.00
C THR A 8 26.05 14.77 13.77
N SER A 9 25.20 14.88 14.80
CA SER A 9 23.75 14.73 14.65
C SER A 9 23.13 15.83 13.78
N PHE A 10 23.62 17.08 13.87
CA PHE A 10 23.11 18.19 13.05
C PHE A 10 23.54 18.06 11.57
N LEU A 11 24.77 17.62 11.32
CA LEU A 11 25.27 17.38 9.95
C LEU A 11 24.60 16.19 9.26
N LEU A 12 24.19 15.15 10.01
CA LEU A 12 23.36 14.07 9.48
C LEU A 12 21.95 14.57 9.09
N PHE A 13 21.39 15.51 9.86
CA PHE A 13 20.08 16.10 9.57
C PHE A 13 20.09 16.95 8.29
N ILE A 14 21.17 17.71 8.06
CA ILE A 14 21.37 18.49 6.83
C ILE A 14 21.60 17.56 5.62
N SER A 15 22.38 16.49 5.78
CA SER A 15 22.62 15.49 4.72
C SER A 15 21.34 14.76 4.28
N LEU A 16 20.38 14.57 5.20
CA LEU A 16 19.05 14.04 4.90
C LEU A 16 18.15 15.07 4.17
N HIS A 17 18.33 16.37 4.42
CA HIS A 17 17.60 17.42 3.68
C HIS A 17 18.17 17.64 2.26
N ILE A 18 19.48 17.48 2.06
CA ILE A 18 20.10 17.71 0.74
C ILE A 18 19.75 16.59 -0.26
N ASN A 19 19.51 15.36 0.19
CA ASN A 19 19.14 14.24 -0.70
C ASN A 19 17.64 14.12 -1.00
N ALA A 20 16.78 14.94 -0.37
CA ALA A 20 15.36 15.00 -0.72
C ALA A 20 15.08 15.87 -1.96
N ASN A 21 16.08 16.59 -2.48
CA ASN A 21 15.92 17.58 -3.56
C ASN A 21 16.39 17.09 -4.95
N ILE A 22 16.17 15.82 -5.29
CA ILE A 22 16.27 15.35 -6.69
C ILE A 22 14.95 14.75 -7.14
N ILE A 23 13.89 15.56 -7.08
CA ILE A 23 12.75 15.49 -8.00
C ILE A 23 12.49 16.94 -8.37
N SER A 24 12.70 17.31 -9.63
CA SER A 24 12.59 18.71 -10.06
C SER A 24 11.12 19.15 -10.02
N ASP A 25 10.87 20.30 -9.39
CA ASP A 25 9.55 20.81 -8.97
C ASP A 25 8.58 21.23 -10.11
N ASN A 26 8.71 20.77 -11.36
CA ASN A 26 7.85 21.25 -12.46
C ASN A 26 7.31 20.21 -13.44
N GLU A 27 7.55 18.91 -13.23
CA GLU A 27 6.96 17.86 -14.07
C GLU A 27 6.06 16.94 -13.24
N ILE A 28 4.84 16.73 -13.74
CA ILE A 28 3.92 15.74 -13.20
C ILE A 28 4.47 14.36 -13.56
N TYR A 29 5.07 13.69 -12.59
CA TYR A 29 5.60 12.35 -12.77
C TYR A 29 4.50 11.31 -12.52
N TYR A 30 3.94 10.76 -13.60
CA TYR A 30 3.15 9.54 -13.51
C TYR A 30 4.06 8.32 -13.38
N PRO A 31 3.60 7.22 -12.74
CA PRO A 31 4.35 5.97 -12.68
C PRO A 31 4.73 5.45 -14.08
N SER A 32 5.82 4.69 -14.16
CA SER A 32 6.18 3.98 -15.40
C SER A 32 5.01 3.12 -15.86
N LEU A 33 4.73 3.11 -17.18
CA LEU A 33 3.62 2.36 -17.78
C LEU A 33 2.22 2.86 -17.39
N TRP A 34 2.07 4.08 -16.85
CA TRP A 34 0.76 4.65 -16.51
C TRP A 34 -0.25 4.65 -17.66
N GLN A 35 0.19 4.84 -18.90
CA GLN A 35 -0.70 4.83 -20.06
C GLN A 35 -1.23 3.44 -20.41
N THR A 36 -0.64 2.38 -19.86
CA THR A 36 -1.02 0.99 -20.17
C THR A 36 -1.75 0.30 -19.01
N VAL A 37 -1.95 0.96 -17.88
CA VAL A 37 -2.71 0.38 -16.76
C VAL A 37 -4.21 0.47 -17.02
N SER A 38 -4.95 -0.52 -16.53
CA SER A 38 -6.40 -0.57 -16.68
C SER A 38 -7.07 0.59 -15.93
N SER A 39 -7.91 1.35 -16.63
CA SER A 39 -8.67 2.46 -16.04
C SER A 39 -10.03 2.02 -15.47
N SER A 40 -10.48 0.82 -15.83
CA SER A 40 -11.77 0.23 -15.46
C SER A 40 -11.69 -1.28 -15.29
N LEU A 41 -12.63 -1.88 -14.54
CA LEU A 41 -12.69 -3.34 -14.37
C LEU A 41 -12.87 -4.11 -15.70
N THR A 42 -13.55 -3.51 -16.68
CA THR A 42 -13.84 -4.13 -17.98
C THR A 42 -12.60 -4.33 -18.85
N GLU A 43 -11.52 -3.60 -18.57
CA GLU A 43 -10.25 -3.71 -19.30
C GLU A 43 -9.40 -4.91 -18.85
N TYR A 44 -9.74 -5.53 -17.72
CA TYR A 44 -9.06 -6.75 -17.28
C TYR A 44 -9.44 -7.96 -18.14
N PRO A 45 -8.53 -8.94 -18.26
CA PRO A 45 -8.80 -10.18 -18.99
C PRO A 45 -10.06 -10.88 -18.49
N LEU A 46 -10.95 -11.21 -19.41
CA LEU A 46 -12.15 -11.98 -19.12
C LEU A 46 -11.82 -13.47 -19.11
N VAL A 47 -12.13 -14.15 -18.01
CA VAL A 47 -11.99 -15.60 -17.89
C VAL A 47 -13.37 -16.23 -17.76
N ASN A 48 -13.63 -17.19 -18.65
CA ASN A 48 -14.82 -18.02 -18.61
C ASN A 48 -14.44 -19.36 -18.00
N ASP A 49 -14.86 -19.60 -16.76
CA ASP A 49 -14.83 -20.91 -16.14
C ASP A 49 -16.16 -21.63 -16.39
N SER A 50 -16.17 -22.95 -16.26
CA SER A 50 -17.28 -23.86 -16.56
C SER A 50 -18.62 -23.49 -15.89
N SER A 51 -18.59 -22.61 -14.88
CA SER A 51 -19.74 -22.17 -14.08
C SER A 51 -19.77 -20.66 -13.77
N SER A 52 -18.79 -19.87 -14.22
CA SER A 52 -18.75 -18.42 -13.92
C SER A 52 -17.91 -17.63 -14.92
N GLN A 53 -18.27 -16.36 -15.11
CA GLN A 53 -17.53 -15.40 -15.93
C GLN A 53 -17.03 -14.28 -15.01
N TYR A 54 -15.71 -14.08 -14.97
CA TYR A 54 -15.08 -13.09 -14.10
C TYR A 54 -13.88 -12.42 -14.76
N ARG A 55 -13.57 -11.21 -14.28
CA ARG A 55 -12.36 -10.46 -14.64
C ARG A 55 -11.19 -10.91 -13.78
N LEU A 56 -10.08 -11.26 -14.42
CA LEU A 56 -8.87 -11.70 -13.73
C LEU A 56 -7.94 -10.53 -13.46
N ILE A 57 -7.69 -10.25 -12.18
CA ILE A 57 -6.74 -9.23 -11.73
C ILE A 57 -5.46 -9.92 -11.27
N ASP A 58 -4.38 -9.72 -12.00
CA ASP A 58 -3.04 -10.20 -11.61
C ASP A 58 -2.29 -9.09 -10.85
N SER A 59 -2.43 -9.09 -9.53
CA SER A 59 -1.68 -8.19 -8.63
C SER A 59 -0.17 -8.49 -8.59
N TRP A 60 0.29 -9.55 -9.25
CA TRP A 60 1.66 -10.04 -9.22
C TRP A 60 2.36 -9.91 -10.58
N PHE A 61 1.75 -9.21 -11.54
CA PHE A 61 2.26 -8.97 -12.90
C PHE A 61 3.59 -8.19 -12.96
N TYR A 62 4.28 -8.01 -11.83
CA TYR A 62 5.69 -7.65 -11.75
C TYR A 62 6.50 -8.84 -11.16
N PRO A 63 6.88 -9.83 -12.00
CA PRO A 63 7.25 -11.18 -11.58
C PRO A 63 8.52 -11.30 -10.72
N HIS A 64 9.28 -10.23 -10.52
CA HIS A 64 10.61 -10.29 -9.89
C HIS A 64 10.66 -10.22 -8.36
N ARG A 65 9.53 -10.20 -7.63
CA ARG A 65 9.59 -9.84 -6.19
C ARG A 65 8.59 -10.56 -5.28
N LEU A 66 8.20 -11.79 -5.61
CA LEU A 66 7.26 -12.60 -4.82
C LEU A 66 7.75 -12.87 -3.37
N ASP A 67 9.07 -12.86 -3.18
CA ASP A 67 9.75 -13.02 -1.89
C ASP A 67 10.38 -11.72 -1.35
N SER A 68 9.87 -10.56 -1.78
CA SER A 68 10.29 -9.27 -1.24
C SER A 68 9.33 -8.78 -0.16
N TRP A 69 9.88 -8.34 0.98
CA TRP A 69 9.12 -7.64 2.01
C TRP A 69 8.36 -6.44 1.44
N TRP A 70 9.00 -5.67 0.55
CA TRP A 70 8.39 -4.50 -0.07
C TRP A 70 7.18 -4.83 -0.92
N VAL A 71 7.24 -5.91 -1.70
CA VAL A 71 6.10 -6.31 -2.52
C VAL A 71 4.99 -6.87 -1.67
N ALA A 72 5.32 -7.63 -0.63
CA ALA A 72 4.33 -8.12 0.31
C ALA A 72 3.59 -6.97 1.01
N ALA A 73 4.31 -5.94 1.47
CA ALA A 73 3.71 -4.77 2.11
C ALA A 73 2.86 -3.95 1.12
N ASN A 74 3.38 -3.68 -0.09
CA ASN A 74 2.64 -2.92 -1.10
C ASN A 74 1.41 -3.66 -1.63
N TYR A 75 1.43 -5.00 -1.65
CA TYR A 75 0.26 -5.82 -1.96
C TYR A 75 -0.89 -5.50 -1.02
N TYR A 76 -0.69 -5.63 0.31
CA TYR A 76 -1.73 -5.36 1.29
C TYR A 76 -2.17 -3.88 1.29
N LEU A 77 -1.23 -2.95 1.11
CA LEU A 77 -1.53 -1.52 0.97
C LEU A 77 -2.39 -1.17 -0.26
N SER A 78 -2.45 -2.05 -1.26
CA SER A 78 -3.24 -1.84 -2.47
C SER A 78 -4.54 -2.65 -2.45
N VAL A 79 -4.46 -3.91 -2.03
CA VAL A 79 -5.56 -4.89 -2.10
C VAL A 79 -6.60 -4.67 -1.01
N ILE A 80 -6.19 -4.34 0.22
CA ILE A 80 -7.15 -4.07 1.30
C ILE A 80 -8.03 -2.85 0.97
N PRO A 81 -7.47 -1.68 0.58
CA PRO A 81 -8.30 -0.54 0.18
C PRO A 81 -9.15 -0.82 -1.05
N PHE A 82 -8.68 -1.63 -2.01
CA PHE A 82 -9.44 -2.03 -3.18
C PHE A 82 -10.70 -2.83 -2.79
N PHE A 83 -10.55 -3.82 -1.91
CA PHE A 83 -11.71 -4.57 -1.39
C PHE A 83 -12.66 -3.69 -0.60
N ALA A 84 -12.14 -2.82 0.26
CA ALA A 84 -12.98 -1.87 0.98
C ALA A 84 -13.79 -0.98 0.03
N ALA A 85 -13.18 -0.47 -1.05
CA ALA A 85 -13.85 0.33 -2.08
C ALA A 85 -14.92 -0.46 -2.85
N ASN A 86 -14.66 -1.74 -3.15
CA ASN A 86 -15.65 -2.64 -3.74
C ASN A 86 -16.85 -2.86 -2.79
N ASP A 87 -16.58 -3.15 -1.51
CA ASP A 87 -17.60 -3.49 -0.53
C ASP A 87 -18.54 -2.31 -0.23
N VAL A 88 -18.04 -1.07 -0.33
CA VAL A 88 -18.87 0.15 -0.24
C VAL A 88 -19.49 0.60 -1.58
N GLY A 89 -19.31 -0.18 -2.65
CA GLY A 89 -19.93 0.07 -3.96
C GLY A 89 -19.31 1.21 -4.78
N LEU A 90 -18.07 1.62 -4.49
CA LEU A 90 -17.35 2.62 -5.29
C LEU A 90 -16.85 2.03 -6.62
N ILE A 91 -16.63 0.72 -6.64
CA ILE A 91 -16.29 -0.03 -7.86
C ILE A 91 -17.60 -0.58 -8.43
N THR A 92 -17.89 -0.24 -9.70
CA THR A 92 -19.17 -0.55 -10.33
C THR A 92 -19.46 -2.05 -10.32
N PRO A 93 -20.63 -2.51 -9.83
CA PRO A 93 -20.95 -3.92 -9.61
C PRO A 93 -21.33 -4.69 -10.90
N GLN A 94 -20.95 -4.20 -12.08
CA GLN A 94 -21.42 -4.76 -13.35
C GLN A 94 -20.75 -6.09 -13.69
N GLU A 95 -19.57 -6.38 -13.14
CA GLU A 95 -18.84 -7.61 -13.44
C GLU A 95 -18.17 -8.18 -12.18
N SER A 96 -18.22 -9.51 -12.05
CA SER A 96 -17.48 -10.20 -11.02
C SER A 96 -15.98 -10.20 -11.36
N PHE A 97 -15.12 -10.14 -10.34
CA PHE A 97 -13.68 -10.18 -10.51
C PHE A 97 -13.05 -11.20 -9.56
N ARG A 98 -11.83 -11.62 -9.87
CA ARG A 98 -11.01 -12.49 -9.04
C ARG A 98 -9.57 -11.99 -9.05
N ILE A 99 -9.00 -11.81 -7.87
CA ILE A 99 -7.56 -11.54 -7.72
C ILE A 99 -6.82 -12.88 -7.72
N ILE A 100 -5.71 -12.97 -8.47
CA ILE A 100 -4.85 -14.16 -8.43
C ILE A 100 -4.25 -14.30 -7.04
N GLN A 101 -4.60 -15.40 -6.38
CA GLN A 101 -4.00 -15.77 -5.11
C GLN A 101 -2.59 -16.29 -5.35
N TYR A 102 -1.64 -15.72 -4.63
CA TYR A 102 -0.26 -16.20 -4.61
C TYR A 102 0.13 -16.55 -3.17
N ALA A 103 0.72 -17.72 -2.97
CA ALA A 103 1.14 -18.20 -1.65
C ALA A 103 0.01 -18.03 -0.59
N ASN A 104 0.34 -17.43 0.56
CA ASN A 104 -0.60 -17.22 1.67
C ASN A 104 -1.24 -15.83 1.68
N PHE A 105 -1.13 -15.06 0.59
CA PHE A 105 -1.77 -13.76 0.50
C PHE A 105 -3.29 -13.92 0.34
N CYS A 106 -4.06 -13.06 1.00
CA CYS A 106 -5.52 -13.05 0.86
C CYS A 106 -5.95 -12.69 -0.55
N SER A 107 -7.03 -13.27 -1.05
CA SER A 107 -7.51 -13.07 -2.43
C SER A 107 -8.95 -12.58 -2.54
N ASN A 108 -9.63 -12.44 -1.41
CA ASN A 108 -10.97 -11.87 -1.27
C ASN A 108 -11.09 -11.11 0.05
N SER A 109 -12.13 -10.28 0.18
CA SER A 109 -12.33 -9.42 1.37
C SER A 109 -12.43 -10.22 2.66
N ILE A 110 -13.12 -11.36 2.66
CA ILE A 110 -13.28 -12.23 3.84
C ILE A 110 -11.92 -12.80 4.28
N GLU A 111 -11.11 -13.30 3.35
CA GLU A 111 -9.78 -13.81 3.66
C GLU A 111 -8.88 -12.71 4.23
N CYS A 112 -8.89 -11.51 3.65
CA CYS A 112 -8.07 -10.40 4.15
C CYS A 112 -8.51 -9.98 5.56
N LEU A 113 -9.81 -9.93 5.82
CA LEU A 113 -10.36 -9.64 7.15
C LEU A 113 -10.06 -10.75 8.16
N GLN A 114 -10.08 -12.03 7.76
CA GLN A 114 -9.78 -13.15 8.67
C GLN A 114 -8.29 -13.28 8.99
N GLN A 115 -7.41 -12.87 8.07
CA GLN A 115 -5.98 -12.79 8.31
C GLN A 115 -5.63 -11.59 9.22
N ASN A 116 -6.47 -10.56 9.23
CA ASN A 116 -6.34 -9.36 10.05
C ASN A 116 -7.28 -9.47 11.26
N ILE A 117 -6.85 -10.12 12.33
CA ILE A 117 -7.58 -10.08 13.61
C ILE A 117 -7.39 -8.68 14.24
N ASP A 118 -8.04 -7.67 13.68
CA ASP A 118 -8.44 -6.47 14.42
C ASP A 118 -9.78 -5.94 13.85
N ASP A 119 -10.77 -5.87 14.74
CA ASP A 119 -12.21 -5.65 14.49
C ASP A 119 -12.55 -4.24 13.98
N THR A 120 -11.79 -3.65 13.06
CA THR A 120 -12.17 -2.39 12.43
C THR A 120 -13.19 -2.63 11.32
N ILE A 121 -14.43 -2.91 11.75
CA ILE A 121 -15.62 -2.74 10.92
C ILE A 121 -15.58 -1.31 10.37
N ILE A 122 -15.46 -1.17 9.05
CA ILE A 122 -15.66 0.12 8.34
C ILE A 122 -17.16 0.38 8.35
N ASP A 123 -17.66 0.76 9.52
CA ASP A 123 -19.07 0.92 9.83
C ASP A 123 -19.62 2.15 9.11
N ASN A 124 -20.51 1.96 8.13
CA ASN A 124 -21.57 2.85 7.61
C ASN A 124 -21.38 4.38 7.62
N ARG A 125 -20.14 4.88 7.58
CA ARG A 125 -19.85 6.31 7.71
C ARG A 125 -19.96 6.98 6.36
N ILE A 126 -20.79 8.02 6.34
CA ILE A 126 -20.88 9.00 5.27
C ILE A 126 -19.46 9.41 4.86
N ILE A 127 -19.15 9.14 3.59
CA ILE A 127 -17.93 9.58 2.92
C ILE A 127 -18.03 11.11 2.83
N ASP A 128 -17.60 11.79 3.89
CA ASP A 128 -17.67 13.24 4.02
C ASP A 128 -16.74 13.93 3.00
N SER A 129 -17.04 15.18 2.66
CA SER A 129 -16.41 15.99 1.60
C SER A 129 -14.92 16.33 1.83
N LEU A 130 -14.27 15.66 2.79
CA LEU A 130 -12.92 15.92 3.26
C LEU A 130 -12.03 14.67 3.28
N TYR A 131 -12.43 13.60 2.54
CA TYR A 131 -11.77 12.33 2.13
C TYR A 131 -10.46 11.85 2.81
N LEU A 132 -9.55 12.74 3.19
CA LEU A 132 -8.28 12.51 3.88
C LEU A 132 -8.43 11.74 5.20
N GLY A 133 -9.43 12.05 6.03
CA GLY A 133 -9.57 11.42 7.36
C GLY A 133 -9.81 9.90 7.28
N PRO A 134 -10.89 9.45 6.62
CA PRO A 134 -11.15 8.03 6.38
C PRO A 134 -10.05 7.34 5.57
N MET A 135 -9.52 8.01 4.53
CA MET A 135 -8.42 7.47 3.72
C MET A 135 -7.17 7.18 4.56
N TRP A 136 -6.75 8.11 5.41
CA TRP A 136 -5.60 7.92 6.28
C TRP A 136 -5.84 6.87 7.36
N LEU A 137 -7.07 6.73 7.84
CA LEU A 137 -7.44 5.65 8.75
C LEU A 137 -7.29 4.29 8.07
N THR A 138 -7.88 4.11 6.89
CA THR A 138 -7.76 2.87 6.12
C THR A 138 -6.30 2.56 5.79
N TYR A 139 -5.53 3.58 5.40
CA TYR A 139 -4.11 3.43 5.08
C TYR A 139 -3.29 3.00 6.29
N LYS A 140 -3.50 3.65 7.44
CA LYS A 140 -2.84 3.31 8.70
C LYS A 140 -3.18 1.87 9.12
N THR A 141 -4.46 1.51 9.15
CA THR A 141 -4.90 0.14 9.47
C THR A 141 -4.26 -0.87 8.52
N SER A 142 -4.24 -0.58 7.21
CA SER A 142 -3.58 -1.45 6.22
C SER A 142 -2.09 -1.63 6.49
N ILE A 143 -1.38 -0.61 6.97
CA ILE A 143 0.04 -0.72 7.35
C ILE A 143 0.20 -1.59 8.60
N ASP A 144 -0.56 -1.27 9.64
CA ASP A 144 -0.47 -1.96 10.94
C ASP A 144 -0.76 -3.46 10.74
N ASP A 145 -1.78 -3.79 9.94
CA ASP A 145 -2.14 -5.16 9.55
C ASP A 145 -1.03 -5.81 8.71
N ALA A 146 -0.62 -5.15 7.61
CA ALA A 146 0.37 -5.69 6.70
C ALA A 146 1.69 -6.01 7.40
N LEU A 147 2.14 -5.14 8.31
CA LEU A 147 3.39 -5.34 9.07
C LEU A 147 3.41 -6.68 9.79
N SER A 148 2.30 -7.06 10.43
CA SER A 148 2.19 -8.34 11.13
C SER A 148 2.31 -9.52 10.16
N LEU A 149 1.69 -9.42 8.99
CA LEU A 149 1.67 -10.47 7.96
C LEU A 149 3.01 -10.63 7.25
N VAL A 150 3.80 -9.56 7.16
CA VAL A 150 5.08 -9.58 6.43
C VAL A 150 6.31 -9.64 7.32
N GLU A 151 6.15 -9.70 8.65
CA GLU A 151 7.28 -9.68 9.58
C GLU A 151 8.25 -10.84 9.36
N SER A 152 7.71 -12.03 9.09
CA SER A 152 8.53 -13.22 8.80
C SER A 152 9.42 -13.04 7.55
N LYS A 153 8.98 -12.22 6.59
CA LYS A 153 9.72 -11.92 5.34
C LYS A 153 10.82 -10.89 5.53
N LYS A 154 10.92 -10.24 6.69
CA LYS A 154 12.00 -9.29 7.00
C LYS A 154 13.39 -9.90 6.91
N ILE A 155 13.51 -11.20 7.20
CA ILE A 155 14.78 -11.93 7.10
C ILE A 155 15.32 -11.97 5.66
N LEU A 156 14.44 -11.79 4.67
CA LEU A 156 14.79 -11.79 3.25
C LEU A 156 15.40 -10.45 2.81
N LEU A 157 15.35 -9.41 3.64
CA LEU A 157 16.00 -8.14 3.34
C LEU A 157 17.53 -8.29 3.47
N PRO A 158 18.29 -7.78 2.49
CA PRO A 158 19.72 -8.09 2.31
C PRO A 158 20.62 -7.46 3.37
N SER A 159 20.18 -6.42 4.08
CA SER A 159 20.99 -5.76 5.11
C SER A 159 20.19 -5.38 6.36
N ASN A 160 20.89 -5.29 7.50
CA ASN A 160 20.32 -4.76 8.73
C ASN A 160 19.85 -3.30 8.56
N LEU A 161 20.56 -2.52 7.74
CA LEU A 161 20.22 -1.14 7.42
C LEU A 161 18.86 -1.05 6.72
N GLU A 162 18.62 -1.92 5.73
CA GLU A 162 17.34 -1.98 5.03
C GLU A 162 16.21 -2.46 5.95
N ARG A 163 16.46 -3.44 6.82
CA ARG A 163 15.47 -3.89 7.83
C ARG A 163 15.06 -2.76 8.78
N LEU A 164 16.02 -1.96 9.24
CA LEU A 164 15.76 -0.80 10.10
C LEU A 164 15.00 0.28 9.34
N PHE A 165 15.36 0.51 8.08
CA PHE A 165 14.68 1.46 7.21
C PHE A 165 13.21 1.07 7.00
N CYS A 166 12.88 -0.18 6.72
CA CYS A 166 11.48 -0.64 6.56
C CYS A 166 10.61 -0.31 7.79
N TYR A 167 11.14 -0.55 8.99
CA TYR A 167 10.46 -0.23 10.24
C TYR A 167 10.33 1.28 10.47
N GLY A 168 11.41 2.03 10.19
CA GLY A 168 11.40 3.48 10.27
C GLY A 168 10.38 4.08 9.31
N TRP A 169 10.30 3.55 8.09
CA TRP A 169 9.35 3.95 7.05
C TRP A 169 7.91 3.69 7.46
N ALA A 170 7.57 2.49 7.92
CA ALA A 170 6.19 2.17 8.31
C ALA A 170 5.73 3.02 9.51
N ARG A 171 6.61 3.26 10.49
CA ARG A 171 6.32 4.19 11.60
C ARG A 171 6.18 5.63 11.14
N LEU A 172 7.01 6.07 10.20
CA LEU A 172 6.91 7.41 9.62
C LEU A 172 5.56 7.60 8.91
N LEU A 173 5.09 6.60 8.17
CA LEU A 173 3.78 6.65 7.52
C LEU A 173 2.64 6.78 8.52
N ASN A 174 2.70 6.09 9.66
CA ASN A 174 1.72 6.29 10.74
C ASN A 174 1.70 7.75 11.25
N LEU A 175 2.87 8.38 11.39
CA LEU A 175 2.96 9.80 11.77
C LEU A 175 2.38 10.73 10.70
N ILE A 176 2.68 10.46 9.41
CA ILE A 176 2.14 11.24 8.28
C ILE A 176 0.60 11.10 8.22
N ALA A 177 0.08 9.89 8.45
CA ALA A 177 -1.34 9.61 8.49
C ALA A 177 -2.05 10.36 9.63
N MET A 178 -1.45 10.37 10.82
CA MET A 178 -1.97 11.14 11.96
C MET A 178 -1.98 12.64 11.69
N ALA A 179 -0.99 13.16 10.96
CA ALA A 179 -0.93 14.56 10.55
C ALA A 179 -1.93 14.93 9.45
N ARG A 180 -2.66 13.96 8.89
CA ARG A 180 -3.61 14.13 7.77
C ARG A 180 -3.00 14.92 6.61
N LYS A 181 -1.71 14.70 6.35
CA LYS A 181 -1.00 15.37 5.26
C LYS A 181 -1.70 15.09 3.93
N ASN A 182 -1.74 16.08 3.06
CA ASN A 182 -2.30 15.88 1.74
C ASN A 182 -1.39 14.91 0.95
N THR A 183 -1.99 13.91 0.30
CA THR A 183 -1.31 12.92 -0.56
C THR A 183 -1.74 13.04 -2.01
N ASN A 184 -2.47 14.11 -2.35
CA ASN A 184 -2.69 14.44 -3.74
C ASN A 184 -1.36 14.83 -4.40
N LEU A 185 -1.42 14.94 -5.72
CA LEU A 185 -0.26 15.32 -6.50
C LEU A 185 0.05 16.84 -6.43
N TYR A 186 -0.73 17.64 -5.68
CA TYR A 186 -0.71 19.12 -5.68
C TYR A 186 -0.98 19.77 -4.32
#